data_AF-A0A9E4Z388-F1
#
_entry.id   AF-A0A9E4Z388-F1
#
_cell.length_a   1.000
_cell.length_b   1.000
_cell.length_c   1.000
_cell.angle_alpha   90.00
_cell.angle_beta   90.00
_cell.angle_gamma   90.00
#
_symmetry.space_group_name_H-M   'P 1'
#
loop_
_entity.id
_entity.type
_entity.pdbx_description
1 polymer ?
#
loop_
_entity_poly.entity_id
_entity_poly.type
_entity_poly.pdbx_seq_one_letter_code
_entity_poly.pdbx_strand_id
1 'polypeptide(L)' 'KEVRARHHDRLCRIEVGEDEIDFAFERRKEIVAAIKKIGYLWVSLDMSGLRSGSLNDQLNLTETVLKA' A
#
# COMPACT_ATOMS: atom_id res chain seq x y z
N LYS A 1 7.11 -10.20 -11.14
CA LYS A 1 5.94 -9.77 -10.33
C LYS A 1 6.49 -9.19 -9.03
N GLU A 2 6.25 -7.91 -8.78
CA GLU A 2 6.73 -7.21 -7.59
C GLU A 2 5.53 -6.88 -6.69
N VAL A 3 5.64 -7.23 -5.40
CA VAL A 3 4.63 -6.92 -4.39
C VAL A 3 5.36 -6.35 -3.18
N ARG A 4 4.83 -5.28 -2.58
CA ARG A 4 5.37 -4.71 -1.33
C ARG A 4 4.30 -4.69 -0.26
N ALA A 5 4.68 -5.10 0.95
CA ALA A 5 3.91 -4.86 2.16
C ALA A 5 4.58 -3.72 2.94
N ARG A 6 3.91 -2.58 3.04
CA ARG A 6 4.36 -1.43 3.85
C ARG A 6 3.80 -1.54 5.25
N HIS A 7 4.68 -1.38 6.22
CA HIS A 7 4.33 -1.34 7.62
C HIS A 7 3.96 0.09 8.05
N HIS A 8 2.78 0.24 8.65
CA HIS A 8 2.29 1.48 9.25
C HIS A 8 1.65 1.19 10.61
N ASP A 9 2.48 0.97 11.65
CA ASP A 9 2.02 0.57 12.98
C ASP A 9 1.11 -0.67 12.89
N ARG A 10 -0.19 -0.50 13.11
CA ARG A 10 -1.18 -1.58 13.07
C ARG A 10 -1.80 -1.83 11.69
N LEU A 11 -1.41 -1.05 10.68
CA LEU A 11 -1.85 -1.16 9.29
C LEU A 11 -0.75 -1.77 8.42
N CYS A 12 -1.12 -2.80 7.65
CA CYS A 12 -0.34 -3.29 6.52
C CYS A 12 -0.94 -2.75 5.23
N ARG A 13 -0.20 -1.90 4.50
CA ARG A 13 -0.60 -1.43 3.16
C ARG A 13 0.10 -2.27 2.11
N ILE A 14 -0.68 -2.88 1.23
CA ILE A 14 -0.19 -3.73 0.15
C ILE A 14 -0.11 -2.89 -1.13
N GLU A 15 1.04 -2.94 -1.80
CA GLU A 15 1.29 -2.33 -3.09
C GLU A 15 1.56 -3.47 -4.10
N VAL A 16 0.83 -3.51 -5.20
CA VAL A 16 0.97 -4.48 -6.32
C VAL A 16 1.11 -3.71 -7.63
N GLY A 17 1.56 -4.35 -8.71
CA GLY A 17 1.52 -3.74 -10.05
C GLY A 17 0.12 -3.24 -10.40
N GLU A 18 0.03 -2.16 -11.19
CA GLU A 18 -1.26 -1.57 -11.58
C GLU A 18 -2.17 -2.57 -12.30
N ASP A 19 -1.58 -3.43 -13.14
CA ASP A 19 -2.22 -4.55 -13.84
C ASP A 19 -2.63 -5.71 -12.91
N GLU A 20 -2.20 -5.71 -11.65
CA GLU A 20 -2.50 -6.73 -10.65
C GLU A 20 -3.51 -6.28 -9.58
N ILE A 21 -3.97 -5.02 -9.63
CA ILE A 21 -4.91 -4.45 -8.65
C ILE A 21 -6.22 -5.25 -8.61
N ASP A 22 -6.83 -5.51 -9.78
CA ASP A 22 -8.10 -6.23 -9.86
C ASP A 22 -7.96 -7.67 -9.33
N PHE A 23 -6.87 -8.35 -9.71
CA PHE A 23 -6.56 -9.69 -9.21
C PHE A 23 -6.39 -9.71 -7.68
N ALA A 24 -5.68 -8.73 -7.12
CA ALA A 24 -5.53 -8.61 -5.67
C ALA A 24 -6.88 -8.33 -4.98
N PHE A 25 -7.72 -7.48 -5.58
CA PHE A 25 -9.02 -7.13 -5.04
C PHE A 25 -10.03 -8.29 -5.07
N GLU A 26 -10.02 -9.11 -6.12
CA GLU A 26 -10.79 -10.35 -6.19
C GLU A 26 -10.45 -11.29 -5.03
N ARG A 27 -9.15 -11.40 -4.69
CA ARG A 27 -8.63 -12.23 -3.60
C ARG A 27 -8.58 -11.53 -2.24
N ARG A 28 -9.16 -10.33 -2.11
CA ARG A 28 -9.05 -9.48 -0.90
C ARG A 28 -9.36 -10.20 0.41
N LYS A 29 -10.34 -11.11 0.43
CA LYS A 29 -10.73 -11.84 1.66
C LYS A 29 -9.61 -12.74 2.15
N GLU A 30 -8.95 -13.46 1.25
CA GLU A 30 -7.84 -14.36 1.57
C GLU A 30 -6.62 -13.56 2.02
N ILE A 31 -6.31 -12.48 1.30
CA ILE A 31 -5.22 -11.57 1.63
C ILE A 31 -5.42 -10.98 3.03
N VAL A 32 -6.61 -10.42 3.32
CA VAL A 32 -6.94 -9.86 4.63
C VAL A 32 -6.80 -10.93 5.72
N ALA A 33 -7.32 -12.13 5.51
CA ALA A 33 -7.23 -13.21 6.49
C ALA A 33 -5.77 -13.61 6.77
N ALA A 34 -4.94 -13.74 5.73
CA ALA A 34 -3.52 -14.08 5.87
C ALA A 34 -2.74 -13.00 6.62
N ILE A 35 -2.94 -11.73 6.27
CA ILE A 35 -2.22 -10.61 6.89
C ILE A 35 -2.67 -10.38 8.34
N LYS A 36 -3.96 -10.56 8.65
CA LYS A 36 -4.45 -10.48 10.04
C LYS A 36 -3.88 -11.59 10.91
N LYS A 37 -3.69 -12.81 10.38
CA LYS A 37 -3.03 -13.92 11.12
C LYS A 37 -1.59 -13.58 11.52
N ILE A 38 -0.92 -12.68 10.81
CA ILE A 38 0.45 -12.24 11.11
C ILE A 38 0.47 -11.17 12.22
N GLY A 39 -0.68 -10.59 12.60
CA GLY A 39 -0.80 -9.66 13.73
C GLY A 39 -1.23 -8.24 13.37
N TYR A 40 -1.52 -7.96 12.09
CA TYR A 40 -2.02 -6.64 11.68
C TYR A 40 -3.51 -6.48 12.02
N LEU A 41 -3.88 -5.28 12.48
CA LEU A 41 -5.28 -4.95 12.77
C LEU A 41 -6.04 -4.57 11.50
N TRP A 42 -5.37 -3.80 10.63
CA TRP A 42 -5.93 -3.30 9.37
C TRP A 42 -5.06 -3.71 8.19
N VAL A 43 -5.72 -3.87 7.04
CA VAL A 43 -5.10 -4.21 5.77
C VAL A 43 -5.70 -3.30 4.71
N SER A 44 -4.85 -2.65 3.91
CA SER A 44 -5.28 -1.85 2.78
C SER A 44 -4.56 -2.27 1.51
N LEU A 45 -5.18 -2.00 0.36
CA LEU A 45 -4.58 -2.09 -0.96
C LEU A 45 -4.35 -0.66 -1.45
N ASP A 46 -3.13 -0.36 -1.90
CA ASP A 46 -2.81 0.95 -2.47
C ASP A 46 -3.44 1.07 -3.87
N MET A 47 -4.35 2.03 -4.02
CA MET A 47 -5.06 2.26 -5.28
C MET A 47 -4.16 2.85 -6.37
N SER A 48 -3.02 3.45 -6.00
CA SER A 48 -2.02 3.91 -6.99
C SER A 48 -1.10 2.79 -7.45
N GLY A 49 -1.23 1.59 -6.88
CA GLY A 49 -0.36 0.47 -7.14
C GLY A 49 1.10 0.73 -6.74
N LEU A 50 1.97 -0.15 -7.20
CA LEU A 50 3.39 -0.12 -6.97
C LEU A 50 4.07 0.79 -8.00
N ARG A 51 4.62 1.92 -7.52
CA ARG A 51 5.32 2.89 -8.36
C ARG A 51 6.76 3.10 -7.90
N SER A 52 7.68 3.32 -8.84
CA SER A 52 9.04 3.75 -8.54
C SER A 52 9.02 5.19 -8.03
N GLY A 53 9.81 5.50 -7.01
CA GLY A 53 9.91 6.86 -6.46
C GLY A 53 8.76 7.32 -5.56
N SER A 54 7.80 6.46 -5.17
CA SER A 54 6.64 6.89 -4.35
C SER A 54 6.99 7.47 -2.97
N LEU A 55 8.18 7.18 -2.45
CA LEU A 55 8.69 7.80 -1.21
C LEU A 55 9.05 9.29 -1.41
N ASN A 56 9.38 9.70 -2.64
CA ASN A 56 9.68 11.11 -2.96
C ASN A 56 8.43 11.98 -2.95
N ASP A 57 7.24 11.40 -3.14
CA ASP A 57 5.97 12.14 -3.11
C ASP A 57 5.74 12.83 -1.76
N GLN A 58 6.25 12.26 -0.66
CA GLN A 58 6.17 12.86 0.68
C GLN A 58 7.04 14.12 0.82
N LEU A 59 8.18 14.18 0.14
CA LEU A 59 9.08 15.33 0.17
C LEU A 59 8.45 16.53 -0.54
N ASN A 60 7.77 16.29 -1.66
CA ASN A 60 7.10 17.33 -2.45
C ASN A 60 5.90 17.97 -1.72
N LEU A 61 5.17 17.18 -0.93
CA LEU A 61 4.06 17.69 -0.11
C LEU A 61 4.54 18.67 0.96
N THR A 62 5.70 18.40 1.59
CA THR A 62 6.25 19.25 2.66
C THR A 62 6.70 20.60 2.11
N GLU A 63 7.31 20.65 0.92
CA GLU A 63 7.70 21.92 0.28
C GLU A 63 6.49 22.79 -0.12
N THR A 64 5.41 22.17 -0.55
CA THR A 64 4.20 22.88 -1.00
C THR A 64 3.49 23.56 0.19
N VAL A 65 3.46 22.90 1.35
CA VAL A 65 2.87 23.45 2.57
C VAL A 65 3.71 24.58 3.17
N LEU A 66 5.04 24.55 3.02
CA LEU A 66 5.94 25.60 3.53
C LEU A 66 6.00 26.86 2.65
N LYS A 67 5.54 26.79 1.40
CA LYS A 67 5.51 27.90 0.44
C LYS A 67 4.14 28.59 0.33
N ALA A 68 3.13 28.10 1.05
CA ALA A 68 1.79 28.68 1.15
C ALA A 68 1.63 29.44 2.47
#